data_AF-K3VFJ9-F1
#
_entry.id   AF-K3VFJ9-F1
#
_cell.length_a   1.000
_cell.length_b   1.000
_cell.length_c   1.000
_cell.angle_alpha   90.00
_cell.angle_beta   90.00
_cell.angle_gamma   90.00
#
_symmetry.space_group_name_H-M   'P 1'
#
loop_
_entity.id
_entity.type
_entity.pdbx_description
1 polymer ?
#
loop_
_entity_poly.entity_id
_entity_poly.type
_entity_poly.pdbx_seq_one_letter_code
_entity_poly.pdbx_strand_id
1 'polypeptide(L)'
;MSESRQQVYKALKTSREKSLRPILTLLNGDASWLMSFPRPKAERASTGKAYFHVVYEPWLQGDTSLFYSWFFNIALSDKAAVTDVQGIEDIIAEIEQAASCHMPTDHSQTTTEDDGYQGNIGVIILAFHYLDHVHEPTLRTFDPNIPIVATPEAAAVIRPWNHFKTISLSHDLDSSAKTWRSPELHPDHLPDWLTIIRLPGHTILNFCTALVWTHEDVHETILLSPHGTHLDQGPLDAFLKAEPETEILTLLHGLKEKKLGVARAGF
;
A
#
# COMPACT_ATOMS: atom_id res chain seq x y z
N MET A 1 -18.04 13.56 2.35
CA MET A 1 -17.76 12.36 1.54
C MET A 1 -17.79 12.75 0.08
N SER A 2 -16.80 12.40 -0.73
CA SER A 2 -16.82 12.66 -2.17
C SER A 2 -17.89 11.80 -2.86
N GLU A 3 -18.51 12.31 -3.92
CA GLU A 3 -19.54 11.57 -4.70
C GLU A 3 -19.01 10.24 -5.24
N SER A 4 -17.71 10.13 -5.50
CA SER A 4 -17.06 8.89 -5.97
C SER A 4 -17.08 7.77 -4.92
N ARG A 5 -16.84 8.07 -3.64
CA ARG A 5 -16.79 7.06 -2.57
C ARG A 5 -18.15 6.42 -2.34
N GLN A 6 -19.21 7.22 -2.36
CA GLN A 6 -20.59 6.72 -2.20
C GLN A 6 -20.99 5.80 -3.35
N GLN A 7 -20.54 6.09 -4.58
CA GLN A 7 -20.80 5.23 -5.74
C GLN A 7 -20.12 3.87 -5.59
N VAL A 8 -18.86 3.83 -5.15
CA VAL A 8 -18.13 2.57 -4.89
C VAL A 8 -18.86 1.73 -3.84
N TYR A 9 -19.23 2.32 -2.70
CA TYR A 9 -19.92 1.58 -1.64
C TYR A 9 -21.32 1.13 -2.05
N LYS A 10 -22.04 1.94 -2.83
CA LYS A 10 -23.33 1.54 -3.38
C LYS A 10 -23.15 0.34 -4.33
N ALA A 11 -22.15 0.38 -5.20
CA ALA A 11 -21.84 -0.73 -6.09
C ALA A 11 -21.58 -2.01 -5.29
N LEU A 12 -20.71 -1.98 -4.27
CA LEU A 12 -20.45 -3.12 -3.38
C LEU A 12 -21.74 -3.65 -2.74
N LYS A 13 -22.55 -2.77 -2.12
CA LYS A 13 -23.80 -3.17 -1.45
C LYS A 13 -24.80 -3.84 -2.40
N THR A 14 -24.90 -3.34 -3.63
CA THR A 14 -25.89 -3.81 -4.61
C THR A 14 -25.45 -5.05 -5.39
N SER A 15 -24.16 -5.40 -5.34
CA SER A 15 -23.56 -6.33 -6.28
C SER A 15 -23.24 -7.68 -5.66
N ARG A 16 -24.24 -8.45 -5.22
CA ARG A 16 -24.01 -9.80 -4.66
C ARG A 16 -23.36 -10.79 -5.63
N GLU A 17 -23.63 -10.64 -6.93
CA GLU A 17 -23.22 -11.60 -7.95
C GLU A 17 -21.82 -11.33 -8.54
N LYS A 18 -21.28 -10.11 -8.40
CA LYS A 18 -19.93 -9.81 -8.91
C LYS A 18 -18.88 -10.15 -7.86
N SER A 19 -17.76 -10.67 -8.33
CA SER A 19 -16.56 -10.84 -7.50
C SER A 19 -16.11 -9.49 -6.94
N LEU A 20 -15.73 -9.48 -5.65
CA LEU A 20 -15.12 -8.32 -5.01
C LEU A 20 -13.83 -7.94 -5.76
N ARG A 21 -13.54 -6.64 -5.81
CA ARG A 21 -12.36 -6.07 -6.46
C ARG A 21 -11.55 -5.23 -5.48
N PRO A 22 -10.25 -5.01 -5.72
CA PRO A 22 -9.43 -4.11 -4.92
C PRO A 22 -10.02 -2.71 -4.86
N ILE A 23 -9.93 -2.07 -3.69
CA ILE A 23 -10.37 -0.69 -3.47
C ILE A 23 -9.15 0.13 -3.10
N LEU A 24 -8.91 1.21 -3.85
CA LEU A 24 -7.78 2.11 -3.65
C LEU A 24 -8.31 3.46 -3.16
N THR A 25 -7.92 3.82 -1.96
CA THR A 25 -8.28 5.11 -1.35
C THR A 25 -7.02 5.94 -1.19
N LEU A 26 -6.96 7.06 -1.91
CA LEU A 26 -5.89 8.04 -1.77
C LEU A 26 -6.02 8.73 -0.40
N LEU A 27 -5.00 8.63 0.45
CA LEU A 27 -5.02 9.17 1.81
C LEU A 27 -4.51 10.62 1.86
N ASN A 28 -3.57 10.98 0.98
CA ASN A 28 -3.04 12.34 0.84
C ASN A 28 -2.87 12.76 -0.63
N GLY A 29 -2.43 13.99 -0.91
CA GLY A 29 -2.27 14.47 -2.28
C GLY A 29 -1.10 13.86 -3.08
N ASP A 30 -0.33 12.96 -2.47
CA ASP A 30 0.95 12.45 -3.00
C ASP A 30 0.88 10.93 -3.25
N ALA A 31 1.58 10.12 -2.43
CA ALA A 31 1.76 8.68 -2.64
C ALA A 31 1.25 7.81 -1.48
N SER A 32 0.43 8.34 -0.56
CA SER A 32 -0.13 7.56 0.55
C SER A 32 -1.47 6.95 0.19
N TRP A 33 -1.60 5.64 0.33
CA TRP A 33 -2.82 4.91 -0.05
C TRP A 33 -3.28 3.94 1.04
N LEU A 34 -4.60 3.80 1.19
CA LEU A 34 -5.22 2.62 1.78
C LEU A 34 -5.67 1.72 0.63
N MET A 35 -5.10 0.52 0.57
CA MET A 35 -5.41 -0.47 -0.46
C MET A 35 -6.06 -1.68 0.20
N SER A 36 -7.31 -1.94 -0.17
CA SER A 36 -8.10 -3.05 0.36
C SER A 36 -8.21 -4.13 -0.70
N PHE A 37 -7.63 -5.31 -0.44
CA PHE A 37 -7.63 -6.45 -1.36
C PHE A 37 -8.64 -7.52 -0.91
N PRO A 38 -9.50 -8.04 -1.79
CA PRO A 38 -10.45 -9.06 -1.40
C PRO A 38 -9.74 -10.34 -0.96
N ARG A 39 -10.12 -10.86 0.21
CA ARG A 39 -9.62 -12.15 0.70
C ARG A 39 -10.19 -13.31 -0.13
N PRO A 40 -9.54 -14.47 -0.22
CA PRO A 40 -10.15 -15.68 -0.75
C PRO A 40 -11.41 -16.08 0.03
N LYS A 41 -12.38 -16.75 -0.63
CA LYS A 41 -13.66 -17.13 0.00
C LYS A 41 -13.47 -17.95 1.29
N ALA A 42 -12.51 -18.86 1.30
CA ALA A 42 -12.17 -19.67 2.47
C ALA A 42 -11.72 -18.82 3.67
N GLU A 43 -10.91 -17.78 3.41
CA GLU A 43 -10.40 -16.90 4.46
C GLU A 43 -11.46 -15.90 4.94
N ARG A 44 -12.37 -15.44 4.07
CA ARG A 44 -13.52 -14.64 4.50
C ARG A 44 -14.38 -15.39 5.51
N ALA A 45 -14.55 -16.70 5.30
CA ALA A 45 -15.33 -17.53 6.21
C ALA A 45 -14.67 -17.68 7.59
N SER A 46 -13.34 -17.82 7.65
CA SER A 46 -12.63 -17.98 8.91
C SER A 46 -12.39 -16.66 9.66
N THR A 47 -12.07 -15.58 8.94
CA THR A 47 -11.72 -14.29 9.55
C THR A 47 -12.91 -13.40 9.82
N GLY A 48 -14.04 -13.63 9.13
CA GLY A 48 -15.18 -12.71 9.17
C GLY A 48 -14.90 -11.34 8.53
N LYS A 49 -13.80 -11.20 7.77
CA LYS A 49 -13.44 -9.97 7.04
C LYS A 49 -13.48 -10.20 5.53
N ALA A 50 -14.01 -9.23 4.77
CA ALA A 50 -14.07 -9.32 3.31
C ALA A 50 -12.72 -8.96 2.67
N TYR A 51 -11.96 -8.06 3.29
CA TYR A 51 -10.76 -7.45 2.74
C TYR A 51 -9.54 -7.60 3.67
N PHE A 52 -8.35 -7.60 3.06
CA PHE A 52 -7.08 -7.35 3.73
C PHE A 52 -6.64 -5.93 3.42
N HIS A 53 -6.33 -5.15 4.45
CA HIS A 53 -6.09 -3.71 4.34
C HIS A 53 -4.61 -3.39 4.47
N VAL A 54 -4.05 -2.80 3.42
CA VAL A 54 -2.67 -2.34 3.33
C VAL A 54 -2.65 -0.82 3.44
N VAL A 55 -1.85 -0.29 4.36
CA VAL A 55 -1.52 1.14 4.40
C VAL A 55 -0.16 1.34 3.74
N TYR A 56 -0.16 1.94 2.55
CA TYR A 56 1.03 2.14 1.74
C TYR A 56 1.59 3.55 1.95
N GLU A 57 2.84 3.62 2.40
CA GLU A 57 3.65 4.84 2.57
C GLU A 57 2.89 6.00 3.25
N PRO A 58 2.42 5.83 4.49
CA PRO A 58 1.52 6.80 5.12
C PRO A 58 2.22 8.12 5.49
N TRP A 59 1.67 9.22 4.99
CA TRP A 59 1.98 10.59 5.40
C TRP A 59 0.67 11.37 5.55
N LEU A 60 0.14 11.40 6.78
CA LEU A 60 -1.23 11.84 7.07
C LEU A 60 -1.34 13.31 7.50
N GLN A 61 -0.27 13.88 8.04
CA GLN A 61 -0.25 15.25 8.55
C GLN A 61 1.18 15.78 8.68
N GLY A 62 1.32 17.10 8.75
CA GLY A 62 2.59 17.79 8.98
C GLY A 62 3.49 17.89 7.75
N ASP A 63 4.38 18.88 7.74
CA ASP A 63 5.43 19.01 6.72
C ASP A 63 6.63 18.14 7.09
N THR A 64 7.40 17.69 6.10
CA THR A 64 8.71 17.07 6.32
C THR A 64 9.83 18.02 5.91
N SER A 65 10.86 18.15 6.74
CA SER A 65 12.00 19.07 6.50
C SER A 65 13.33 18.33 6.68
N LEU A 66 14.23 18.50 5.70
CA LEU A 66 15.60 17.96 5.73
C LEU A 66 16.61 19.07 6.04
N PHE A 67 17.51 18.82 7.00
CA PHE A 67 18.69 19.65 7.27
C PHE A 67 19.96 18.99 6.72
N TYR A 68 20.25 19.11 5.42
CA TYR A 68 21.60 18.88 4.86
C TYR A 68 21.88 19.85 3.71
N SER A 69 22.87 20.74 3.93
CA SER A 69 23.47 21.81 3.07
C SER A 69 22.60 22.67 2.12
N TRP A 70 21.34 22.35 1.88
CA TRP A 70 20.39 23.07 1.03
C TRP A 70 18.98 22.89 1.63
N PHE A 71 18.22 23.98 1.82
CA PHE A 71 16.86 23.91 2.38
C PHE A 71 15.86 23.39 1.32
N PHE A 72 15.26 22.23 1.57
CA PHE A 72 14.05 21.79 0.86
C PHE A 72 12.97 21.40 1.89
N ASN A 73 11.82 22.06 1.83
CA ASN A 73 10.61 21.70 2.57
C ASN A 73 9.69 20.96 1.60
N ILE A 74 9.19 19.78 2.00
CA ILE A 74 8.13 19.09 1.26
C ILE A 74 6.87 19.22 2.12
N ALA A 75 5.88 19.91 1.57
CA ALA A 75 4.55 20.03 2.15
C ALA A 75 3.60 19.10 1.39
N LEU A 76 2.57 18.60 2.08
CA LEU A 76 1.51 17.85 1.44
C LEU A 76 0.93 18.66 0.29
N SER A 77 0.85 18.03 -0.88
CA SER A 77 0.43 18.72 -2.08
C SER A 77 -1.08 19.00 -2.14
N ASP A 78 -1.87 18.40 -1.25
CA ASP A 78 -3.28 18.71 -0.90
C ASP A 78 -3.55 18.34 0.57
N LYS A 79 -4.63 18.85 1.18
CA LYS A 79 -5.06 18.40 2.52
C LYS A 79 -5.34 16.90 2.49
N ALA A 80 -4.77 16.15 3.44
CA ALA A 80 -5.02 14.73 3.57
C ALA A 80 -6.52 14.44 3.76
N ALA A 81 -7.01 13.38 3.12
CA ALA A 81 -8.40 12.93 3.22
C ALA A 81 -8.71 12.37 4.61
N VAL A 82 -7.67 11.91 5.31
CA VAL A 82 -7.66 11.51 6.71
C VAL A 82 -6.39 12.03 7.37
N THR A 83 -6.49 12.47 8.62
CA THR A 83 -5.38 13.12 9.34
C THR A 83 -4.74 12.22 10.40
N ASP A 84 -5.36 11.09 10.72
CA ASP A 84 -4.92 10.15 11.75
C ASP A 84 -5.30 8.71 11.42
N VAL A 85 -4.82 7.78 12.25
CA VAL A 85 -5.06 6.34 12.12
C VAL A 85 -6.53 5.99 12.32
N GLN A 86 -7.26 6.73 13.17
CA GLN A 86 -8.69 6.48 13.39
C GLN A 86 -9.50 6.73 12.12
N GLY A 87 -9.17 7.79 11.36
CA GLY A 87 -9.79 8.04 10.07
C GLY A 87 -9.55 6.92 9.05
N ILE A 88 -8.40 6.24 9.10
CA ILE A 88 -8.13 5.05 8.28
C ILE A 88 -9.04 3.89 8.70
N GLU A 89 -9.11 3.61 10.01
CA GLU A 89 -9.97 2.55 10.57
C GLU A 89 -11.46 2.80 10.27
N ASP A 90 -11.91 4.06 10.32
CA ASP A 90 -13.29 4.42 9.96
C ASP A 90 -13.59 4.11 8.48
N ILE A 91 -12.64 4.39 7.57
CA ILE A 91 -12.78 4.03 6.15
C ILE A 91 -12.80 2.51 5.98
N ILE A 92 -11.95 1.78 6.71
CA ILE A 92 -11.95 0.31 6.68
C ILE A 92 -13.31 -0.23 7.13
N ALA A 93 -13.86 0.29 8.23
CA ALA A 93 -15.17 -0.10 8.74
C ALA A 93 -16.29 0.17 7.71
N GLU A 94 -16.23 1.30 7.00
CA GLU A 94 -17.17 1.61 5.90
C GLU A 94 -17.07 0.60 4.75
N ILE A 95 -15.85 0.20 4.36
CA ILE A 95 -15.60 -0.79 3.30
C ILE A 95 -16.14 -2.16 3.71
N GLU A 96 -15.80 -2.64 4.90
CA GLU A 96 -16.24 -3.95 5.42
C GLU A 96 -17.77 -3.98 5.58
N GLN A 97 -18.37 -2.91 6.10
CA GLN A 97 -19.82 -2.81 6.18
C GLN A 97 -20.49 -2.84 4.80
N ALA A 98 -19.92 -2.16 3.80
CA ALA A 98 -20.42 -2.17 2.43
C ALA A 98 -20.29 -3.55 1.76
N ALA A 99 -19.27 -4.33 2.13
CA ALA A 99 -19.00 -5.66 1.62
C ALA A 99 -19.71 -6.80 2.38
N SER A 100 -20.38 -6.49 3.50
CA SER A 100 -21.05 -7.48 4.37
C SER A 100 -22.00 -8.44 3.65
N CYS A 101 -22.60 -8.04 2.52
CA CYS A 101 -23.46 -8.92 1.71
C CYS A 101 -22.71 -10.08 1.02
N HIS A 102 -21.37 -10.04 0.99
CA HIS A 102 -20.48 -11.07 0.46
C HIS A 102 -19.93 -12.01 1.54
N MET A 103 -20.34 -11.81 2.80
CA MET A 103 -19.89 -12.62 3.92
C MET A 103 -20.84 -13.82 4.14
N PRO A 104 -20.32 -14.98 4.55
CA PRO A 104 -21.17 -16.12 4.92
C PRO A 104 -22.12 -15.75 6.06
N THR A 105 -23.37 -16.19 6.00
CA THR A 105 -24.40 -15.89 7.02
C THR A 105 -24.15 -16.53 8.39
N ASP A 106 -23.25 -17.51 8.46
CA ASP A 106 -22.98 -18.29 9.67
C ASP A 106 -21.59 -17.92 10.22
N HIS A 107 -21.55 -16.83 10.98
CA HIS A 107 -20.31 -16.35 11.58
C HIS A 107 -20.12 -16.99 12.96
N SER A 108 -19.32 -18.05 13.03
CA SER A 108 -18.60 -18.34 14.26
C SER A 108 -17.49 -17.31 14.38
N GLN A 109 -17.71 -16.26 15.18
CA GLN A 109 -16.63 -15.40 15.62
C GLN A 109 -15.65 -16.26 16.41
N THR A 110 -14.56 -16.68 15.77
CA THR A 110 -13.44 -17.25 16.50
C THR A 110 -12.67 -16.07 17.08
N THR A 111 -13.01 -15.69 18.31
CA THR A 111 -12.21 -14.78 19.11
C THR A 111 -10.92 -15.51 19.46
N THR A 112 -9.89 -15.38 18.64
CA THR A 112 -8.54 -15.60 19.12
C THR A 112 -8.23 -14.43 20.04
N GLU A 113 -8.16 -14.69 21.34
CA GLU A 113 -7.55 -13.78 22.32
C GLU A 113 -6.08 -13.62 21.92
N ASP A 114 -5.81 -12.70 21.00
CA ASP A 114 -4.47 -12.28 20.62
C ASP A 114 -4.20 -10.94 21.32
N ASP A 115 -3.09 -10.86 22.04
CA ASP A 115 -2.59 -9.66 22.72
C ASP A 115 -1.99 -8.62 21.75
N GLY A 116 -2.27 -8.79 20.45
CA GLY A 116 -1.85 -7.96 19.34
C GLY A 116 -2.75 -6.76 19.05
N TYR A 117 -2.53 -6.18 17.87
CA TYR A 117 -3.27 -5.03 17.37
C TYR A 117 -4.77 -5.35 17.18
N GLN A 118 -5.64 -4.51 17.75
CA GLN A 118 -7.10 -4.73 17.74
C GLN A 118 -7.84 -4.05 16.56
N GLY A 119 -7.10 -3.36 15.67
CA GLY A 119 -7.68 -2.72 14.49
C GLY A 119 -7.77 -3.65 13.28
N ASN A 120 -8.02 -3.07 12.11
CA ASN A 120 -8.25 -3.81 10.87
C ASN A 120 -7.16 -3.61 9.81
N ILE A 121 -6.21 -2.69 10.03
CA ILE A 121 -4.98 -2.61 9.23
C ILE A 121 -4.22 -3.93 9.35
N GLY A 122 -3.98 -4.59 8.21
CA GLY A 122 -3.24 -5.86 8.16
C GLY A 122 -1.72 -5.65 8.13
N VAL A 123 -1.26 -4.63 7.41
CA VAL A 123 0.17 -4.34 7.22
C VAL A 123 0.37 -2.88 6.80
N ILE A 124 1.51 -2.32 7.16
CA ILE A 124 2.01 -1.07 6.58
C ILE A 124 3.16 -1.39 5.63
N ILE A 125 3.15 -0.79 4.45
CA ILE A 125 4.17 -0.99 3.41
C ILE A 125 4.99 0.28 3.23
N LEU A 126 6.33 0.14 3.24
CA LEU A 126 7.30 1.21 2.99
C LEU A 126 8.22 0.80 1.81
N ALA A 127 7.83 1.17 0.59
CA ALA A 127 8.54 0.78 -0.63
C ALA A 127 9.72 1.71 -0.97
N PHE A 128 9.81 2.86 -0.30
CA PHE A 128 10.88 3.83 -0.46
C PHE A 128 11.27 4.49 0.88
N HIS A 129 12.47 5.05 0.95
CA HIS A 129 13.12 5.46 2.22
C HIS A 129 13.33 6.97 2.37
N TYR A 130 12.89 7.77 1.41
CA TYR A 130 12.93 9.24 1.55
C TYR A 130 11.85 9.69 2.53
N LEU A 131 12.07 10.82 3.21
CA LEU A 131 11.31 11.19 4.41
C LEU A 131 9.79 11.34 4.18
N ASP A 132 9.37 11.65 2.96
CA ASP A 132 7.97 11.71 2.54
C ASP A 132 7.31 10.32 2.42
N HIS A 133 8.11 9.25 2.33
CA HIS A 133 7.66 7.85 2.31
C HIS A 133 7.85 7.14 3.66
N VAL A 134 8.76 7.64 4.51
CA VAL A 134 8.99 7.20 5.89
C VAL A 134 8.74 8.32 6.89
N HIS A 135 7.54 8.92 6.84
CA HIS A 135 7.22 10.09 7.66
C HIS A 135 7.11 9.72 9.15
N GLU A 136 8.17 9.95 9.93
CA GLU A 136 8.27 9.55 11.34
C GLU A 136 7.11 10.02 12.21
N PRO A 137 6.67 11.31 12.18
CA PRO A 137 5.56 11.76 13.00
C PRO A 137 4.26 11.00 12.71
N THR A 138 4.02 10.61 11.45
CA THR A 138 2.86 9.79 11.09
C THR A 138 3.06 8.34 11.53
N LEU A 139 4.21 7.73 11.23
CA LEU A 139 4.48 6.33 11.52
C LEU A 139 4.41 6.02 13.03
N ARG A 140 4.82 6.95 13.89
CA ARG A 140 4.72 6.80 15.35
C ARG A 140 3.29 6.82 15.89
N THR A 141 2.30 7.23 15.09
CA THR A 141 0.88 7.18 15.50
C THR A 141 0.25 5.81 15.33
N PHE A 142 0.85 4.92 14.53
CA PHE A 142 0.36 3.56 14.33
C PHE A 142 0.70 2.67 15.53
N ASP A 143 -0.14 1.67 15.78
CA ASP A 143 0.10 0.68 16.83
C ASP A 143 1.39 -0.12 16.52
N PRO A 144 2.29 -0.30 17.49
CA PRO A 144 3.57 -0.98 17.30
C PRO A 144 3.45 -2.47 16.92
N ASN A 145 2.28 -3.10 17.10
CA ASN A 145 2.02 -4.48 16.73
C ASN A 145 1.60 -4.65 15.26
N ILE A 146 1.32 -3.57 14.52
CA ILE A 146 1.06 -3.67 13.09
C ILE A 146 2.37 -4.05 12.38
N PRO A 147 2.41 -5.15 11.58
CA PRO A 147 3.62 -5.52 10.87
C PRO A 147 3.97 -4.50 9.80
N ILE A 148 5.27 -4.23 9.65
CA ILE A 148 5.81 -3.44 8.55
C ILE A 148 6.43 -4.38 7.52
N VAL A 149 6.13 -4.17 6.24
CA VAL A 149 6.93 -4.67 5.12
C VAL A 149 7.67 -3.49 4.50
N ALA A 150 9.00 -3.54 4.50
CA ALA A 150 9.83 -2.42 4.08
C ALA A 150 11.01 -2.85 3.20
N THR A 151 11.42 -1.98 2.30
CA THR A 151 12.73 -2.14 1.65
C THR A 151 13.87 -2.12 2.69
N PRO A 152 15.04 -2.70 2.39
CA PRO A 152 16.19 -2.67 3.31
C PRO A 152 16.55 -1.26 3.77
N GLU A 153 16.48 -0.27 2.88
CA GLU A 153 16.78 1.12 3.17
C GLU A 153 15.71 1.76 4.06
N ALA A 154 14.43 1.52 3.80
CA ALA A 154 13.35 2.03 4.66
C ALA A 154 13.40 1.38 6.05
N ALA A 155 13.67 0.08 6.13
CA ALA A 155 13.88 -0.63 7.38
C ALA A 155 15.05 -0.06 8.18
N ALA A 156 16.15 0.33 7.52
CA ALA A 156 17.30 0.96 8.16
C ALA A 156 16.97 2.33 8.78
N VAL A 157 16.03 3.08 8.18
CA VAL A 157 15.54 4.36 8.75
C VAL A 157 14.66 4.13 9.98
N ILE A 158 13.71 3.18 9.91
CA ILE A 158 12.69 3.03 10.96
C ILE A 158 13.13 2.16 12.15
N ARG A 159 14.10 1.24 11.98
CA ARG A 159 14.56 0.35 13.06
C ARG A 159 15.11 1.11 14.28
N PRO A 160 15.95 2.16 14.12
CA PRO A 160 16.42 2.97 15.25
C PRO A 160 15.32 3.66 16.06
N TRP A 161 14.11 3.81 15.50
CA TRP A 161 12.99 4.42 16.21
C TRP A 161 12.43 3.55 17.33
N ASN A 162 12.75 2.24 17.31
CA ASN A 162 12.31 1.23 18.28
C ASN A 162 10.80 1.28 18.55
N HIS A 163 10.01 1.51 17.51
CA HIS A 163 8.55 1.64 17.58
C HIS A 163 7.86 0.33 17.21
N PHE A 164 8.05 -0.14 15.97
CA PHE A 164 7.39 -1.36 15.48
C PHE A 164 8.11 -2.63 15.96
N LYS A 165 7.33 -3.62 16.42
CA LYS A 165 7.84 -4.93 16.88
C LYS A 165 8.26 -5.83 15.72
N THR A 166 7.59 -5.69 14.57
CA THR A 166 7.72 -6.59 13.43
C THR A 166 8.03 -5.79 12.18
N ILE A 167 9.21 -6.05 11.59
CA ILE A 167 9.67 -5.41 10.35
C ILE A 167 10.24 -6.49 9.43
N SER A 168 9.49 -6.83 8.39
CA SER A 168 9.86 -7.75 7.34
C SER A 168 10.42 -7.02 6.13
N LEU A 169 11.37 -7.65 5.46
CA LEU A 169 12.02 -7.06 4.31
C LEU A 169 11.28 -7.45 3.03
N SER A 170 11.06 -6.46 2.16
CA SER A 170 10.77 -6.71 0.75
C SER A 170 12.06 -6.65 -0.05
N HIS A 171 12.10 -7.39 -1.16
CA HIS A 171 13.27 -7.53 -2.01
C HIS A 171 13.00 -7.00 -3.42
N ASP A 172 14.07 -6.55 -4.07
CA ASP A 172 14.00 -6.09 -5.46
C ASP A 172 13.94 -7.28 -6.41
N LEU A 173 13.18 -7.12 -7.50
CA LEU A 173 13.25 -8.07 -8.60
C LEU A 173 14.57 -7.90 -9.37
N ASP A 174 15.26 -9.01 -9.62
CA ASP A 174 16.42 -9.01 -10.49
C ASP A 174 16.01 -8.82 -11.97
N SER A 175 16.80 -8.06 -12.72
CA SER A 175 16.54 -7.81 -14.15
C SER A 175 16.56 -9.06 -15.05
N SER A 176 17.11 -10.17 -14.56
CA SER A 176 17.13 -11.48 -15.23
C SER A 176 16.03 -12.43 -14.73
N ALA A 177 15.23 -12.01 -13.74
CA ALA A 177 14.20 -12.84 -13.14
C ALA A 177 13.23 -13.39 -14.19
N LYS A 178 12.91 -14.68 -14.05
CA LYS A 178 11.91 -15.39 -14.88
C LYS A 178 10.60 -15.60 -14.15
N THR A 179 10.61 -15.37 -12.84
CA THR A 179 9.43 -15.46 -12.00
C THR A 179 9.47 -14.33 -10.97
N TRP A 180 8.30 -13.78 -10.68
CA TRP A 180 8.10 -12.84 -9.59
C TRP A 180 7.68 -13.55 -8.29
N ARG A 181 7.33 -14.83 -8.37
CA ARG A 181 6.72 -15.61 -7.29
C ARG A 181 7.72 -16.57 -6.62
N SER A 182 8.99 -16.17 -6.54
CA SER A 182 9.97 -16.96 -5.81
C SER A 182 9.79 -16.77 -4.29
N PRO A 183 10.07 -17.79 -3.45
CA PRO A 183 9.92 -17.67 -2.00
C PRO A 183 10.71 -16.49 -1.39
N GLU A 184 11.85 -16.15 -1.98
CA GLU A 184 12.72 -15.06 -1.52
C GLU A 184 12.13 -13.67 -1.80
N LEU A 185 11.20 -13.56 -2.75
CA LEU A 185 10.54 -12.30 -3.10
C LEU A 185 9.27 -12.06 -2.31
N HIS A 186 8.71 -13.08 -1.64
CA HIS A 186 7.49 -12.94 -0.85
C HIS A 186 7.83 -12.51 0.59
N PRO A 187 7.46 -11.29 1.01
CA PRO A 187 7.73 -10.82 2.37
C PRO A 187 6.89 -11.57 3.41
N ASP A 188 7.48 -11.83 4.58
CA ASP A 188 6.72 -12.34 5.73
C ASP A 188 5.59 -11.36 6.11
N HIS A 189 4.52 -11.89 6.73
CA HIS A 189 3.31 -11.17 7.15
C HIS A 189 2.42 -10.63 6.03
N LEU A 190 2.75 -10.90 4.76
CA LEU A 190 1.75 -10.85 3.69
C LEU A 190 1.10 -12.22 3.48
N PRO A 191 -0.21 -12.28 3.23
CA PRO A 191 -0.85 -13.54 2.88
C PRO A 191 -0.34 -14.04 1.52
N ASP A 192 -0.30 -15.37 1.32
CA ASP A 192 0.27 -16.02 0.11
C ASP A 192 -0.36 -15.57 -1.22
N TRP A 193 -1.53 -14.94 -1.16
CA TRP A 193 -2.29 -14.44 -2.30
C TRP A 193 -2.07 -12.94 -2.58
N LEU A 194 -1.24 -12.25 -1.80
CA LEU A 194 -0.87 -10.85 -2.01
C LEU A 194 0.63 -10.69 -1.84
N THR A 195 1.32 -10.19 -2.86
CA THR A 195 2.76 -9.90 -2.76
C THR A 195 3.08 -8.49 -3.23
N ILE A 196 4.23 -8.00 -2.79
CA ILE A 196 4.78 -6.70 -3.18
C ILE A 196 6.22 -6.87 -3.65
N ILE A 197 6.53 -6.26 -4.77
CA ILE A 197 7.85 -6.35 -5.38
C ILE A 197 8.26 -4.95 -5.83
N ARG A 198 9.47 -4.54 -5.44
CA ARG A 198 10.06 -3.32 -5.97
C ARG A 198 10.82 -3.65 -7.25
N LEU A 199 10.63 -2.80 -8.25
CA LEU A 199 11.22 -2.87 -9.58
C LEU A 199 12.10 -1.62 -9.74
N PRO A 200 13.39 -1.70 -9.34
CA PRO A 200 14.32 -0.59 -9.54
C PRO A 200 14.37 -0.14 -11.00
N GLY A 201 14.46 1.16 -11.24
CA GLY A 201 14.71 1.68 -12.59
C GLY A 201 16.09 2.32 -12.73
N HIS A 202 16.20 3.23 -13.69
CA HIS A 202 17.47 3.80 -14.12
C HIS A 202 18.07 4.81 -13.12
N THR A 203 17.25 5.38 -12.23
CA THR A 203 17.71 6.11 -11.04
C THR A 203 16.90 5.69 -9.82
N ILE A 204 17.38 6.06 -8.63
CA ILE A 204 16.76 5.69 -7.36
C ILE A 204 15.31 6.17 -7.21
N LEU A 205 14.95 7.30 -7.83
CA LEU A 205 13.59 7.84 -7.81
C LEU A 205 12.69 7.17 -8.87
N ASN A 206 13.27 6.64 -9.94
CA ASN A 206 12.54 6.09 -11.07
C ASN A 206 12.24 4.60 -10.89
N PHE A 207 11.66 4.21 -9.75
CA PHE A 207 11.25 2.83 -9.51
C PHE A 207 9.77 2.61 -9.87
N CYS A 208 9.41 1.34 -9.97
CA CYS A 208 8.03 0.90 -9.94
C CYS A 208 7.85 -0.09 -8.77
N THR A 209 6.68 -0.10 -8.15
CA THR A 209 6.27 -1.10 -7.18
C THR A 209 5.12 -1.88 -7.78
N ALA A 210 5.24 -3.20 -7.83
CA ALA A 210 4.17 -4.10 -8.24
C ALA A 210 3.51 -4.71 -7.00
N LEU A 211 2.21 -4.52 -6.85
CA LEU A 211 1.37 -5.23 -5.89
C LEU A 211 0.55 -6.27 -6.67
N VAL A 212 0.89 -7.55 -6.48
CA VAL A 212 0.25 -8.65 -7.20
C VAL A 212 -0.77 -9.31 -6.28
N TRP A 213 -2.03 -9.25 -6.68
CA TRP A 213 -3.16 -9.89 -6.02
C TRP A 213 -3.56 -11.14 -6.81
N THR A 214 -3.53 -12.28 -6.15
CA THR A 214 -3.89 -13.58 -6.73
C THR A 214 -5.27 -14.01 -6.26
N HIS A 215 -6.19 -14.29 -7.18
CA HIS A 215 -7.52 -14.82 -6.87
C HIS A 215 -7.99 -15.76 -7.96
N GLU A 216 -8.59 -16.90 -7.59
CA GLU A 216 -9.14 -17.89 -8.55
C GLU A 216 -8.15 -18.25 -9.68
N ASP A 217 -6.86 -18.44 -9.33
CA ASP A 217 -5.72 -18.69 -10.23
C ASP A 217 -5.39 -17.56 -11.23
N VAL A 218 -6.01 -16.39 -11.08
CA VAL A 218 -5.68 -15.17 -11.81
C VAL A 218 -4.70 -14.32 -10.99
N HIS A 219 -3.69 -13.76 -11.64
CA HIS A 219 -2.75 -12.83 -11.03
C HIS A 219 -2.97 -11.44 -11.61
N GLU A 220 -3.38 -10.50 -10.76
CA GLU A 220 -3.68 -9.14 -11.15
C GLU A 220 -2.75 -8.16 -10.44
N THR A 221 -2.20 -7.20 -11.16
CA THR A 221 -1.17 -6.31 -10.65
C THR A 221 -1.61 -4.86 -10.64
N ILE A 222 -1.34 -4.18 -9.53
CA ILE A 222 -1.35 -2.71 -9.45
C ILE A 222 0.10 -2.25 -9.52
N LEU A 223 0.42 -1.44 -10.52
CA LEU A 223 1.73 -0.84 -10.68
C LEU A 223 1.71 0.57 -10.09
N LEU A 224 2.68 0.89 -9.25
CA LEU A 224 2.90 2.24 -8.72
C LEU A 224 4.24 2.76 -9.23
N SER A 225 4.27 3.91 -9.89
CA SER A 225 5.52 4.55 -10.31
C SER A 225 5.45 6.05 -10.02
N PRO A 226 5.92 6.49 -8.83
CA PRO A 226 5.83 7.89 -8.41
C PRO A 226 6.49 8.86 -9.40
N HIS A 227 7.63 8.48 -9.98
CA HIS A 227 8.41 9.32 -10.90
C HIS A 227 8.57 8.74 -12.31
N GLY A 228 7.80 7.70 -12.65
CA GLY A 228 7.91 6.99 -13.92
C GLY A 228 9.18 6.13 -14.02
N THR A 229 9.17 5.17 -14.94
CA THR A 229 10.33 4.33 -15.26
C THR A 229 10.30 3.93 -16.75
N HIS A 230 11.40 3.35 -17.24
CA HIS A 230 11.47 2.84 -18.61
C HIS A 230 10.82 1.45 -18.68
N LEU A 231 10.03 1.19 -19.72
CA LEU A 231 9.24 -0.04 -19.86
C LEU A 231 10.02 -1.18 -20.53
N ASP A 232 11.08 -0.86 -21.26
CA ASP A 232 11.78 -1.75 -22.19
C ASP A 232 13.13 -2.27 -21.66
N GLN A 233 13.41 -2.04 -20.38
CA GLN A 233 14.66 -2.47 -19.75
C GLN A 233 14.51 -2.72 -18.25
N GLY A 234 15.39 -3.59 -17.74
CA GLY A 234 15.58 -3.80 -16.31
C GLY A 234 14.47 -4.61 -15.63
N PRO A 235 14.34 -4.49 -14.30
CA PRO A 235 13.39 -5.24 -13.49
C PRO A 235 11.92 -5.13 -13.93
N LEU A 236 11.47 -3.97 -14.45
CA LEU A 236 10.09 -3.85 -14.94
C LEU A 236 9.84 -4.72 -16.17
N ASP A 237 10.74 -4.70 -17.15
CA ASP A 237 10.63 -5.57 -18.33
C ASP A 237 10.70 -7.06 -17.93
N ALA A 238 11.55 -7.40 -16.96
CA ALA A 238 11.63 -8.74 -16.40
C ALA A 238 10.29 -9.17 -15.75
N PHE A 239 9.70 -8.30 -14.93
CA PHE A 239 8.40 -8.54 -14.28
C PHE A 239 7.28 -8.75 -15.30
N LEU A 240 7.21 -7.90 -16.33
CA LEU A 240 6.18 -7.99 -17.39
C LEU A 240 6.29 -9.27 -18.23
N LYS A 241 7.46 -9.90 -18.26
CA LYS A 241 7.73 -11.16 -18.97
C LYS A 241 7.84 -12.37 -18.02
N ALA A 242 7.66 -12.17 -16.73
CA ALA A 242 7.82 -13.20 -15.72
C ALA A 242 6.60 -14.11 -15.66
N GLU A 243 6.84 -15.35 -15.25
CA GLU A 243 5.78 -16.32 -14.96
C GLU A 243 5.54 -16.42 -13.44
N PRO A 244 4.28 -16.59 -13.00
CA PRO A 244 3.08 -16.63 -13.83
C PRO A 244 2.72 -15.25 -14.41
N GLU A 245 2.11 -15.19 -15.59
CA GLU A 245 1.69 -13.92 -16.20
C GLU A 245 0.76 -13.12 -15.27
N THR A 246 0.87 -11.79 -15.29
CA THR A 246 0.00 -10.89 -14.51
C THR A 246 -0.78 -9.93 -15.39
N GLU A 247 -2.07 -9.75 -15.09
CA GLU A 247 -2.94 -8.76 -15.72
C GLU A 247 -2.80 -7.41 -15.01
N ILE A 248 -2.40 -6.36 -15.72
CA ILE A 248 -2.27 -5.02 -15.14
C ILE A 248 -3.66 -4.40 -14.96
N LEU A 249 -4.09 -4.23 -13.71
CA LEU A 249 -5.37 -3.58 -13.40
C LEU A 249 -5.33 -2.08 -13.56
N THR A 250 -4.26 -1.48 -13.05
CA THR A 250 -4.08 -0.04 -13.07
C THR A 250 -2.61 0.31 -12.85
N LEU A 251 -2.22 1.45 -13.40
CA LEU A 251 -0.96 2.12 -13.14
C LEU A 251 -1.24 3.40 -12.36
N LEU A 252 -0.82 3.46 -11.11
CA LEU A 252 -0.82 4.66 -10.30
C LEU A 252 0.50 5.40 -10.54
N HIS A 253 0.42 6.61 -11.10
CA HIS A 253 1.60 7.44 -11.30
C HIS A 253 1.37 8.83 -10.69
N GLY A 254 2.44 9.45 -10.22
CA GLY A 254 2.41 10.84 -9.76
C GLY A 254 2.44 11.80 -10.95
N LEU A 255 1.31 12.02 -11.64
CA LEU A 255 1.18 13.23 -12.46
C LEU A 255 0.37 14.26 -11.68
N LYS A 256 1.05 15.06 -10.86
CA LYS A 256 0.60 16.44 -10.66
C LYS A 256 1.17 17.29 -11.79
N GLU A 257 0.29 18.00 -12.49
CA GLU A 257 0.71 19.12 -13.33
C GLU A 257 1.63 20.01 -12.50
N LYS A 258 2.90 20.10 -12.89
CA LYS A 258 3.89 20.93 -12.22
C LYS A 258 3.45 22.39 -12.33
N LYS A 259 2.75 22.93 -11.32
CA LYS A 259 2.85 24.36 -11.04
C LYS A 259 4.20 24.57 -10.39
N LEU A 260 5.15 25.02 -11.21
CA LEU A 260 6.46 25.48 -10.76
C LEU A 260 6.23 26.55 -9.68
N GLY A 261 6.42 26.18 -8.41
CA GLY A 261 6.49 27.15 -7.32
C GLY A 261 7.73 28.00 -7.55
N VAL A 262 7.53 29.31 -7.76
CA VAL A 262 8.62 30.27 -7.91
C VAL A 262 9.42 30.29 -6.61
N ALA A 263 10.67 29.81 -6.66
CA ALA A 263 11.64 30.08 -5.62
C ALA A 263 11.87 31.61 -5.58
N ARG A 264 11.35 32.28 -4.56
CA ARG A 264 11.79 33.64 -4.24
C ARG A 264 13.01 33.52 -3.34
N ALA A 265 14.19 33.76 -3.93
CA ALA A 265 15.39 34.06 -3.17
C ALA A 265 15.19 35.40 -2.46
N GLY A 266 15.15 35.39 -1.13
CA GLY A 266 15.34 36.59 -0.32
C GLY A 266 16.84 36.81 -0.13
N PHE A 267 17.32 37.99 -0.51
CA PHE A 267 18.55 38.56 0.03
C PHE A 267 18.29 39.13 1.42
#